data_AF-A0A6V7QXS7-F1
#
_entry.id   AF-A0A6V7QXS7-F1
#
_cell.length_a   1.000
_cell.length_b   1.000
_cell.length_c   1.000
_cell.angle_alpha   90.00
_cell.angle_beta   90.00
_cell.angle_gamma   90.00
#
_symmetry.space_group_name_H-M   'P 1'
#
loop_
_entity.id
_entity.type
_entity.pdbx_description
1 polymer ?
#
loop_
_entity_poly.entity_id
_entity_poly.type
_entity_poly.pdbx_seq_one_letter_code
_entity_poly.pdbx_strand_id
1 'polypeptide(L)'
;MERVSSAALFPEAFQGSRDGVAEQMALVWQQIKAPVIVPLLRTTVFLCLLMSVMLFLEKVYMAVVIVLIKLFRRRPEKRYRWEPMRDDLELGNSAYPRSSSRSPCTMRKRCVYQLSIGAACGLSWPSDRIIIQVLDDSTDPVIKNMVEVECQRWASKGINIKYEIRDNRNGYKAGALKEGMKHSYVRDCDYVAIFDADFQPEPDFLWRTIPFLVNNPTSASSKLAGNSEMSLDYHFTVEQEVGSSTYAFFGFNGTAGVWRIAALNEAGGWKDRTTVEDMDLAVRASLKGWKFVFLGDLKVKNELPSTFKAYRYQQHRWSCGPANLFRKMMMEIARNKKVSLWKKVHVIYSFFFVRKIVAHIVTFVFYCLVIPATVLVPEVQIPKWGAVYIPSMITMLNAVGTPRSLHLLVFWILFENVMSLHRTKATFIGLLEAGRVNEWVVTEKLGDTLKAKAGGRAARKPRIRIGERLHILELGVGAYLFFCGCYDVAFGKNHYFIYLFLQAVAFFIVGFGYIGTFVPHS
;
A
#
# COMPACT_ATOMS: atom_id res chain seq x y z
N MET A 1 -25.20 88.01 -15.63
CA MET A 1 -25.88 86.89 -14.94
C MET A 1 -26.57 86.06 -16.02
N GLU A 2 -25.86 85.14 -16.65
CA GLU A 2 -25.79 83.71 -16.27
C GLU A 2 -27.14 83.00 -16.32
N ARG A 3 -27.31 82.13 -17.32
CA ARG A 3 -27.55 80.69 -17.10
C ARG A 3 -27.37 79.90 -18.39
N VAL A 4 -26.30 79.13 -18.44
CA VAL A 4 -26.06 78.05 -19.39
C VAL A 4 -26.93 76.86 -18.97
N SER A 5 -27.71 76.29 -19.88
CA SER A 5 -28.31 74.96 -19.71
C SER A 5 -27.62 74.00 -20.69
N SER A 6 -26.78 73.14 -20.13
CA SER A 6 -26.06 72.07 -20.80
C SER A 6 -26.91 70.80 -20.80
N ALA A 7 -27.63 70.55 -21.89
CA ALA A 7 -28.09 69.21 -22.26
C ALA A 7 -27.07 68.60 -23.24
N ALA A 8 -25.92 68.20 -22.71
CA ALA A 8 -24.91 67.47 -23.45
C ALA A 8 -25.13 65.96 -23.26
N LEU A 9 -25.28 65.27 -24.40
CA LEU A 9 -24.79 63.92 -24.68
C LEU A 9 -24.12 63.18 -23.50
N PHE A 10 -24.81 62.18 -22.95
CA PHE A 10 -24.13 61.05 -22.33
C PHE A 10 -23.93 59.96 -23.41
N PRO A 11 -22.69 59.65 -23.82
CA PRO A 11 -22.43 58.53 -24.69
C PRO A 11 -22.46 57.22 -23.89
N GLU A 12 -23.04 56.18 -24.50
CA GLU A 12 -23.05 54.75 -24.12
C GLU A 12 -21.63 54.11 -24.10
N ALA A 13 -20.60 54.82 -23.63
CA ALA A 13 -19.21 54.42 -23.83
C ALA A 13 -18.66 53.41 -22.79
N PHE A 14 -19.45 53.00 -21.79
CA PHE A 14 -18.95 52.12 -20.71
C PHE A 14 -19.44 50.66 -20.76
N GLN A 15 -20.33 50.30 -21.68
CA GLN A 15 -20.74 48.89 -21.89
C GLN A 15 -19.89 48.20 -22.99
N GLY A 16 -19.54 48.88 -24.07
CA GLY A 16 -18.82 48.26 -25.21
C GLY A 16 -17.37 47.81 -24.94
N SER A 17 -16.71 48.36 -23.91
CA SER A 17 -15.32 47.97 -23.55
C SER A 17 -15.25 46.58 -22.88
N ARG A 18 -16.25 46.24 -22.06
CA ARG A 18 -16.28 44.98 -21.31
C ARG A 18 -16.64 43.80 -22.20
N ASP A 19 -17.54 44.02 -23.16
CA ASP A 19 -17.95 43.03 -24.15
C ASP A 19 -16.84 42.79 -25.19
N GLY A 20 -16.13 43.83 -25.62
CA GLY A 20 -14.98 43.68 -26.54
C GLY A 20 -13.81 42.90 -25.96
N VAL A 21 -13.50 43.08 -24.67
CA VAL A 21 -12.46 42.28 -23.98
C VAL A 21 -12.93 40.82 -23.81
N ALA A 22 -14.20 40.59 -23.46
CA ALA A 22 -14.76 39.25 -23.34
C ALA A 22 -14.78 38.50 -24.68
N GLU A 23 -15.13 39.18 -25.77
CA GLU A 23 -15.09 38.63 -27.13
C GLU A 23 -13.67 38.35 -27.60
N GLN A 24 -12.72 39.25 -27.35
CA GLN A 24 -11.30 39.00 -27.64
C GLN A 24 -10.76 37.81 -26.84
N MET A 25 -11.09 37.71 -25.55
CA MET A 25 -10.73 36.56 -24.72
C MET A 25 -11.37 35.26 -25.22
N ALA A 26 -12.62 35.31 -25.69
CA ALA A 26 -13.31 34.17 -26.28
C ALA A 26 -12.67 33.73 -27.61
N LEU A 27 -12.26 34.67 -28.47
CA LEU A 27 -11.56 34.39 -29.72
C LEU A 27 -10.17 33.78 -29.47
N VAL A 28 -9.39 34.36 -28.55
CA VAL A 28 -8.09 33.80 -28.14
C VAL A 28 -8.26 32.41 -27.52
N TRP A 29 -9.29 32.22 -26.69
CA TRP A 29 -9.64 30.91 -26.14
C TRP A 29 -9.96 29.90 -27.24
N GLN A 30 -10.75 30.26 -28.26
CA GLN A 30 -11.04 29.37 -29.39
C GLN A 30 -9.79 29.05 -30.21
N GLN A 31 -8.93 30.04 -30.46
CA GLN A 31 -7.66 29.88 -31.18
C GLN A 31 -6.66 28.98 -30.45
N ILE A 32 -6.68 28.92 -29.11
CA ILE A 32 -5.83 28.01 -28.32
C ILE A 32 -6.51 26.65 -28.13
N LYS A 33 -7.83 26.65 -27.89
CA LYS A 33 -8.62 25.47 -27.56
C LYS A 33 -8.60 24.45 -28.70
N ALA A 34 -8.91 24.88 -29.92
CA ALA A 34 -9.05 23.99 -31.06
C ALA A 34 -7.73 23.29 -31.48
N PRO A 35 -6.58 23.99 -31.65
CA PRO A 35 -5.35 23.34 -32.10
C PRO A 35 -4.50 22.73 -30.98
N VAL A 36 -4.67 23.13 -29.71
CA VAL A 36 -3.80 22.67 -28.61
C VAL A 36 -4.57 21.85 -27.58
N ILE A 37 -5.61 22.40 -26.97
CA ILE A 37 -6.30 21.76 -25.83
C ILE A 37 -7.06 20.51 -26.29
N VAL A 38 -7.82 20.60 -27.37
CA VAL A 38 -8.61 19.47 -27.90
C VAL A 38 -7.74 18.26 -28.27
N PRO A 39 -6.68 18.39 -29.10
CA PRO A 39 -5.85 17.23 -29.44
C PRO A 39 -5.06 16.68 -28.25
N LEU A 40 -4.58 17.53 -27.33
CA LEU A 40 -3.92 17.10 -26.10
C LEU A 40 -4.88 16.29 -25.22
N LEU A 41 -6.10 16.79 -25.03
CA LEU A 41 -7.11 16.11 -24.21
C LEU A 41 -7.57 14.80 -24.88
N ARG A 42 -7.76 14.76 -26.20
CA ARG A 42 -8.06 13.52 -26.95
C ARG A 42 -6.96 12.47 -26.77
N THR A 43 -5.70 12.89 -26.89
CA THR A 43 -4.56 11.99 -26.69
C THR A 43 -4.51 11.48 -25.25
N THR A 44 -4.75 12.36 -24.28
CA THR A 44 -4.79 11.99 -22.86
C THR A 44 -5.93 11.03 -22.54
N VAL A 45 -7.12 11.25 -23.10
CA VAL A 45 -8.27 10.34 -23.02
C VAL A 45 -7.90 8.98 -23.60
N PHE A 46 -7.32 8.94 -24.80
CA PHE A 46 -6.88 7.68 -25.44
C PHE A 46 -5.90 6.90 -24.56
N LEU A 47 -4.88 7.57 -24.01
CA LEU A 47 -3.92 6.95 -23.09
C LEU A 47 -4.59 6.43 -21.82
N CYS A 48 -5.53 7.19 -21.24
CA CYS A 48 -6.28 6.77 -20.06
C CYS A 48 -7.19 5.56 -20.34
N LEU A 49 -7.82 5.52 -21.51
CA LEU A 49 -8.63 4.39 -21.95
C LEU A 49 -7.77 3.14 -22.14
N LEU A 50 -6.61 3.26 -22.78
CA LEU A 50 -5.65 2.16 -22.92
C LEU A 50 -5.23 1.61 -21.55
N MET A 51 -4.84 2.49 -20.64
CA MET A 51 -4.48 2.13 -19.26
C MET A 51 -5.65 1.46 -18.51
N SER A 52 -6.88 1.93 -18.72
CA SER A 52 -8.09 1.35 -18.12
C SER A 52 -8.36 -0.05 -18.64
N VAL A 53 -8.18 -0.29 -19.94
CA VAL A 53 -8.28 -1.63 -20.54
C VAL A 53 -7.21 -2.56 -19.99
N MET A 54 -5.96 -2.11 -19.89
CA MET A 54 -4.87 -2.90 -19.30
C MET A 54 -5.20 -3.33 -17.86
N LEU A 55 -5.68 -2.40 -17.04
CA LEU A 55 -6.08 -2.70 -15.66
C LEU A 55 -7.27 -3.66 -15.61
N PHE A 56 -8.26 -3.46 -16.47
CA PHE A 56 -9.43 -4.33 -16.57
C PHE A 56 -9.04 -5.76 -16.94
N LEU A 57 -8.21 -5.94 -17.97
CA LEU A 57 -7.74 -7.27 -18.40
C LEU A 57 -6.98 -7.99 -17.29
N GLU A 58 -6.12 -7.29 -16.54
CA GLU A 58 -5.42 -7.87 -15.39
C GLU A 58 -6.42 -8.31 -14.30
N LYS A 59 -7.43 -7.50 -13.99
CA LYS A 59 -8.45 -7.85 -12.98
C LYS A 59 -9.33 -9.02 -13.42
N VAL A 60 -9.75 -9.07 -14.69
CA VAL A 60 -10.49 -10.21 -15.26
C VAL A 60 -9.63 -11.47 -15.22
N TYR A 61 -8.37 -11.38 -15.63
CA TYR A 61 -7.44 -12.51 -15.57
C TYR A 61 -7.32 -13.07 -14.15
N MET A 62 -7.10 -12.22 -13.15
CA MET A 62 -7.05 -12.64 -11.75
C MET A 62 -8.36 -13.27 -11.27
N ALA A 63 -9.50 -12.69 -11.65
CA ALA A 63 -10.82 -13.22 -11.31
C ALA A 63 -11.06 -14.62 -11.92
N VAL A 64 -10.70 -14.81 -13.18
CA VAL A 64 -10.79 -16.13 -13.83
C VAL A 64 -9.89 -17.14 -13.13
N VAL A 65 -8.63 -16.79 -12.87
CA VAL A 65 -7.68 -17.70 -12.21
C VAL A 65 -8.15 -18.09 -10.82
N ILE A 66 -8.62 -17.15 -9.99
CA ILE A 66 -9.08 -17.48 -8.64
C ILE A 66 -10.35 -18.35 -8.66
N VAL A 67 -11.27 -18.10 -9.59
CA VAL A 67 -12.46 -18.95 -9.79
C VAL A 67 -12.04 -20.37 -10.17
N LEU A 68 -11.09 -20.53 -11.10
CA LEU A 68 -10.57 -21.84 -11.48
C LEU A 68 -9.88 -22.54 -10.30
N ILE A 69 -9.07 -21.84 -9.51
CA ILE A 69 -8.42 -22.39 -8.32
C ILE A 69 -9.47 -22.93 -7.33
N LYS A 70 -10.52 -22.13 -7.07
CA LYS A 70 -11.61 -22.52 -6.16
C LYS A 70 -12.44 -23.68 -6.71
N LEU A 71 -12.81 -23.65 -7.99
CA LEU A 71 -13.60 -24.68 -8.67
C LEU A 71 -12.86 -26.03 -8.66
N PHE A 72 -11.58 -26.04 -9.00
CA PHE A 72 -10.75 -27.24 -9.01
C PHE A 72 -10.16 -27.60 -7.63
N ARG A 73 -10.55 -26.87 -6.57
CA ARG A 73 -10.06 -27.06 -5.19
C ARG A 73 -8.54 -27.22 -5.11
N ARG A 74 -7.79 -26.42 -5.89
CA ARG A 74 -6.32 -26.44 -5.95
C ARG A 74 -5.73 -25.76 -4.71
N ARG A 75 -5.94 -26.36 -3.53
CA ARG A 75 -5.35 -25.89 -2.27
C ARG A 75 -3.83 -26.02 -2.31
N PRO A 76 -3.09 -25.16 -1.60
CA PRO A 76 -1.64 -25.28 -1.46
C PRO A 76 -1.21 -26.70 -1.05
N GLU A 77 -1.95 -27.34 -0.14
CA GLU A 77 -1.74 -28.71 0.36
C GLU A 77 -1.78 -29.81 -0.72
N LYS A 78 -2.55 -29.59 -1.79
CA LYS A 78 -2.63 -30.56 -2.90
C LYS A 78 -1.55 -30.35 -3.96
N ARG A 79 -1.00 -29.14 -4.01
CA ARG A 79 -0.04 -28.71 -5.03
C ARG A 79 1.40 -28.90 -4.55
N TYR A 80 1.63 -28.59 -3.29
CA TYR A 80 2.92 -28.74 -2.63
C TYR A 80 2.83 -29.92 -1.69
N ARG A 81 3.92 -30.67 -1.57
CA ARG A 81 3.98 -31.77 -0.60
C ARG A 81 3.81 -31.17 0.79
N TRP A 82 2.73 -31.52 1.45
CA TRP A 82 2.44 -31.11 2.81
C TRP A 82 2.09 -32.35 3.61
N GLU A 83 2.90 -32.61 4.62
CA GLU A 83 2.65 -33.64 5.60
C GLU A 83 2.82 -32.98 6.97
N PRO A 84 1.85 -33.13 7.88
CA PRO A 84 2.02 -32.61 9.23
C PRO A 84 3.27 -33.27 9.82
N MET A 85 4.16 -32.46 10.40
CA MET A 85 5.27 -33.01 11.17
C MET A 85 4.65 -33.83 12.31
N ARG A 86 5.07 -35.08 12.44
CA ARG A 86 4.62 -35.97 13.52
C ARG A 86 5.69 -35.96 14.60
N ASP A 87 5.25 -36.00 15.85
CA ASP A 87 6.14 -36.30 16.96
C ASP A 87 6.59 -37.75 16.78
N ASP A 88 7.78 -37.91 16.21
CA ASP A 88 8.42 -39.20 16.08
C ASP A 88 9.11 -39.51 17.41
N LEU A 89 8.65 -40.55 18.09
CA LEU A 89 9.17 -40.97 19.40
C LEU A 89 10.64 -41.42 19.32
N GLU A 90 11.14 -41.85 18.16
CA GLU A 90 12.51 -42.30 17.96
C GLU A 90 13.48 -41.13 17.66
N LEU A 91 13.01 -40.11 16.93
CA LEU A 91 13.79 -38.91 16.59
C LEU A 91 13.61 -37.77 17.61
N GLY A 92 12.54 -37.76 18.41
CA GLY A 92 12.22 -36.68 19.35
C GLY A 92 12.24 -35.30 18.68
N ASN A 93 12.85 -34.30 19.32
CA ASN A 93 12.95 -32.93 18.77
C ASN A 93 13.87 -32.82 17.53
N SER A 94 14.54 -33.90 17.10
CA SER A 94 15.39 -33.89 15.89
C SER A 94 14.61 -34.08 14.58
N ALA A 95 13.34 -34.51 14.66
CA ALA A 95 12.41 -34.49 13.52
C ALA A 95 12.04 -33.05 13.07
N TYR A 96 12.28 -32.06 13.93
CA TYR A 96 11.97 -30.66 13.68
C TYR A 96 13.23 -29.91 13.22
N PRO A 97 13.20 -29.25 12.04
CA PRO A 97 14.30 -28.40 11.62
C PRO A 97 14.45 -27.23 12.59
N ARG A 98 15.70 -26.78 12.81
CA ARG A 98 15.94 -25.66 13.73
C ARG A 98 15.44 -24.38 13.06
N SER A 99 14.37 -23.79 13.58
CA SER A 99 13.80 -22.56 13.03
C SER A 99 14.20 -21.40 13.94
N SER A 100 14.91 -20.41 13.41
CA SER A 100 14.91 -19.11 14.07
C SER A 100 13.52 -18.52 13.85
N SER A 101 12.74 -18.40 14.92
CA SER A 101 11.64 -17.46 14.90
C SER A 101 12.26 -16.09 15.13
N ARG A 102 12.86 -15.53 14.09
CA ARG A 102 13.23 -14.13 14.15
C ARG A 102 11.90 -13.37 14.28
N SER A 103 11.76 -12.59 15.33
CA SER A 103 10.87 -11.45 15.24
C SER A 103 11.79 -10.31 14.83
N PRO A 104 11.77 -9.85 13.58
CA PRO A 104 12.26 -8.53 13.26
C PRO A 104 11.39 -7.51 13.95
N CYS A 105 11.58 -7.40 15.26
CA CYS A 105 11.19 -6.22 15.97
C CYS A 105 12.01 -5.10 15.29
N THR A 106 11.33 -4.20 14.61
CA THR A 106 11.86 -2.85 14.47
C THR A 106 11.05 -2.09 15.49
N MET A 107 11.48 -2.18 16.76
CA MET A 107 10.86 -1.38 17.80
C MET A 107 11.19 0.07 17.52
N ARG A 108 10.14 0.81 17.18
CA ARG A 108 9.93 2.17 17.67
C ARG A 108 8.43 2.26 17.90
N LYS A 109 7.94 1.76 19.05
CA LYS A 109 6.56 1.96 19.53
C LYS A 109 6.35 1.42 20.96
N ARG A 110 5.89 2.30 21.85
CA ARG A 110 5.81 2.15 23.32
C ARG A 110 4.72 1.20 23.84
N CYS A 111 3.87 0.61 22.98
CA CYS A 111 2.60 0.00 23.44
C CYS A 111 2.26 -1.42 22.97
N VAL A 112 2.86 -1.98 21.91
CA VAL A 112 2.47 -3.33 21.42
C VAL A 112 3.49 -4.41 21.74
N TYR A 113 4.66 -4.02 22.27
CA TYR A 113 5.78 -4.96 22.47
C TYR A 113 5.45 -6.13 23.39
N GLN A 114 4.66 -5.95 24.45
CA GLN A 114 4.29 -7.05 25.34
C GLN A 114 3.40 -8.08 24.65
N LEU A 115 2.42 -7.61 23.86
CA LEU A 115 1.51 -8.48 23.13
C LEU A 115 2.22 -9.21 21.99
N SER A 116 3.09 -8.53 21.23
CA SER A 116 3.82 -9.15 20.12
C SER A 116 4.95 -10.06 20.59
N ILE A 117 5.73 -9.67 21.61
CA ILE A 117 6.74 -10.55 22.22
C ILE A 117 6.03 -11.75 22.87
N GLY A 118 4.94 -11.53 23.60
CA GLY A 118 4.16 -12.61 24.19
C GLY A 118 3.60 -13.58 23.16
N ALA A 119 3.06 -13.08 22.03
CA ALA A 119 2.57 -13.93 20.94
C ALA A 119 3.70 -14.71 20.25
N ALA A 120 4.87 -14.09 20.05
CA ALA A 120 6.04 -14.78 19.49
C ALA A 120 6.60 -15.85 20.45
N CYS A 121 6.66 -15.56 21.75
CA CYS A 121 7.06 -16.52 22.79
C CYS A 121 6.02 -17.63 23.01
N GLY A 122 4.75 -17.39 22.65
CA GLY A 122 3.67 -18.36 22.71
C GLY A 122 3.54 -19.28 21.49
N LEU A 123 4.45 -19.17 20.51
CA LEU A 123 4.49 -20.07 19.37
C LEU A 123 4.77 -21.50 19.82
N SER A 124 3.91 -22.43 19.42
CA SER A 124 4.10 -23.85 19.68
C SER A 124 5.22 -24.37 18.77
N TRP A 125 6.40 -24.61 19.34
CA TRP A 125 7.54 -25.25 18.68
C TRP A 125 8.47 -25.80 19.76
N PRO A 126 9.26 -26.87 19.51
CA PRO A 126 10.22 -27.35 20.50
C PRO A 126 11.17 -26.25 20.97
N SER A 127 11.25 -26.04 22.29
CA SER A 127 11.94 -24.89 22.90
C SER A 127 13.46 -24.86 22.63
N ASP A 128 14.06 -26.02 22.36
CA ASP A 128 15.46 -26.20 21.94
C ASP A 128 15.69 -25.95 20.44
N ARG A 129 14.60 -25.85 19.65
CA ARG A 129 14.61 -25.65 18.20
C ARG A 129 14.06 -24.29 17.77
N ILE A 130 13.66 -23.44 18.71
CA ILE A 130 13.20 -22.07 18.47
C ILE A 130 14.10 -21.07 19.19
N ILE A 131 14.45 -20.00 18.47
CA ILE A 131 15.13 -18.83 19.03
C ILE A 131 14.26 -17.63 18.70
N ILE A 132 13.82 -16.90 19.72
CA ILE A 132 13.12 -15.63 19.57
C ILE A 132 14.16 -14.52 19.58
N GLN A 133 14.36 -13.84 18.46
CA GLN A 133 15.18 -12.63 18.43
C GLN A 133 14.25 -11.41 18.48
N VAL A 134 14.56 -10.44 19.34
CA VAL A 134 13.92 -9.12 19.40
C VAL A 134 14.97 -8.10 19.00
N LEU A 135 14.81 -7.53 17.81
CA LEU A 135 15.63 -6.43 17.31
C LEU A 135 15.03 -5.08 17.80
N ASP A 136 15.83 -4.19 18.39
CA ASP A 136 15.34 -2.87 18.83
C ASP A 136 16.17 -1.73 18.20
N ASP A 137 15.45 -0.85 17.49
CA ASP A 137 15.98 0.31 16.78
C ASP A 137 15.51 1.63 17.45
N SER A 138 14.97 1.55 18.67
CA SER A 138 14.49 2.69 19.44
C SER A 138 15.65 3.56 19.88
N THR A 139 15.48 4.88 19.86
CA THR A 139 16.46 5.84 20.39
C THR A 139 16.18 6.23 21.84
N ASP A 140 15.05 5.79 22.37
CA ASP A 140 14.51 6.20 23.65
C ASP A 140 14.91 5.21 24.74
N PRO A 141 15.72 5.63 25.74
CA PRO A 141 16.18 4.75 26.80
C PRO A 141 15.05 4.09 27.59
N VAL A 142 13.91 4.78 27.77
CA VAL A 142 12.77 4.23 28.51
C VAL A 142 12.15 3.06 27.75
N ILE A 143 12.06 3.15 26.42
CA ILE A 143 11.55 2.06 25.59
C ILE A 143 12.48 0.86 25.65
N LYS A 144 13.79 1.11 25.46
CA LYS A 144 14.79 0.05 25.50
C LYS A 144 14.70 -0.74 26.81
N ASN A 145 14.66 -0.04 27.94
CA ASN A 145 14.56 -0.67 29.25
C ASN A 145 13.26 -1.49 29.39
N MET A 146 12.12 -0.95 28.94
CA MET A 146 10.84 -1.67 28.99
C MET A 146 10.84 -2.96 28.15
N VAL A 147 11.44 -2.93 26.95
CA VAL A 147 11.54 -4.09 26.06
C VAL A 147 12.51 -5.11 26.65
N GLU A 148 13.64 -4.66 27.19
CA GLU A 148 14.64 -5.50 27.84
C GLU A 148 14.07 -6.25 29.04
N VAL A 149 13.35 -5.56 29.94
CA VAL A 149 12.69 -6.17 31.11
C VAL A 149 11.67 -7.24 30.68
N GLU A 150 10.89 -6.99 29.63
CA GLU A 150 9.96 -8.00 29.11
C GLU A 150 10.70 -9.20 28.53
N CYS A 151 11.81 -8.99 27.81
CA CYS A 151 12.63 -10.09 27.30
C CYS A 151 13.23 -10.91 28.45
N GLN A 152 13.75 -10.26 29.50
CA GLN A 152 14.27 -10.93 30.69
C GLN A 152 13.19 -11.75 31.41
N ARG A 153 11.96 -11.24 31.46
CA ARG A 153 10.80 -11.97 32.03
C ARG A 153 10.46 -13.24 31.25
N TRP A 154 10.59 -13.24 29.93
CA TRP A 154 10.39 -14.47 29.14
C TRP A 154 11.59 -15.41 29.21
N ALA A 155 12.80 -14.85 29.27
CA ALA A 155 14.02 -15.63 29.49
C ALA A 155 13.98 -16.39 30.83
N SER A 156 13.49 -15.76 31.92
CA SER A 156 13.36 -16.42 33.23
C SER A 156 12.32 -17.55 33.26
N LYS A 157 11.41 -17.61 32.27
CA LYS A 157 10.48 -18.73 32.05
C LYS A 157 11.09 -19.86 31.20
N GLY A 158 12.38 -19.80 30.88
CA GLY A 158 13.07 -20.79 30.07
C GLY A 158 12.90 -20.63 28.56
N ILE A 159 12.32 -19.53 28.08
CA ILE A 159 12.21 -19.26 26.64
C ILE A 159 13.55 -18.73 26.13
N ASN A 160 14.04 -19.29 25.01
CA ASN A 160 15.25 -18.84 24.36
C ASN A 160 15.01 -17.54 23.57
N ILE A 161 15.02 -16.41 24.28
CA ILE A 161 14.85 -15.07 23.74
C ILE A 161 16.17 -14.29 23.77
N LYS A 162 16.46 -13.56 22.70
CA LYS A 162 17.65 -12.70 22.53
C LYS A 162 17.21 -11.28 22.22
N TYR A 163 17.59 -10.35 23.08
CA TYR A 163 17.37 -8.92 22.88
C TYR A 163 18.61 -8.29 22.25
N GLU A 164 18.46 -7.70 21.08
CA GLU A 164 19.56 -7.21 20.27
C GLU A 164 19.32 -5.75 19.89
N ILE A 165 20.29 -4.90 20.20
CA ILE A 165 20.30 -3.46 19.90
C ILE A 165 21.45 -3.14 18.98
N ARG A 166 21.32 -2.03 18.25
CA ARG A 166 22.40 -1.47 17.42
C ARG A 166 22.57 0.02 17.66
N ASP A 167 23.78 0.51 17.40
CA ASP A 167 24.16 1.89 17.70
C ASP A 167 23.81 2.90 16.60
N ASN A 168 23.39 2.44 15.43
CA ASN A 168 23.02 3.28 14.30
C ASN A 168 21.65 2.89 13.76
N ARG A 169 20.97 3.83 13.08
CA ARG A 169 19.65 3.59 12.44
C ARG A 169 19.73 3.46 10.92
N ASN A 170 20.91 3.19 10.38
CA ASN A 170 21.13 3.13 8.93
C ASN A 170 20.29 2.02 8.30
N GLY A 171 19.61 2.32 7.21
CA GLY A 171 18.74 1.37 6.52
C GLY A 171 17.48 0.93 7.29
N TYR A 172 17.15 1.58 8.42
CA TYR A 172 15.95 1.31 9.22
C TYR A 172 15.71 -0.20 9.45
N LYS A 173 14.52 -0.71 9.13
CA LYS A 173 14.14 -2.12 9.27
C LYS A 173 15.08 -3.07 8.50
N ALA A 174 15.48 -2.72 7.28
CA ALA A 174 16.39 -3.52 6.48
C ALA A 174 17.78 -3.66 7.15
N GLY A 175 18.27 -2.57 7.74
CA GLY A 175 19.52 -2.54 8.49
C GLY A 175 19.46 -3.39 9.77
N ALA A 176 18.41 -3.21 10.57
CA ALA A 176 18.19 -4.01 11.78
C ALA A 176 18.12 -5.51 11.48
N LEU A 177 17.36 -5.89 10.45
CA LEU A 177 17.28 -7.24 9.94
C LEU A 177 18.64 -7.81 9.52
N LYS A 178 19.42 -7.02 8.78
CA LYS A 178 20.74 -7.40 8.30
C LYS A 178 21.72 -7.65 9.44
N GLU A 179 21.77 -6.77 10.44
CA GLU A 179 22.62 -6.95 11.63
C GLU A 179 22.17 -8.17 12.43
N GLY A 180 20.85 -8.35 12.61
CA GLY A 180 20.29 -9.52 13.24
C GLY A 180 20.82 -10.81 12.60
N MET A 181 20.82 -10.93 11.27
CA MET A 181 21.29 -12.14 10.57
C MET A 181 22.76 -12.50 10.84
N LYS A 182 23.60 -11.61 11.40
CA LYS A 182 25.03 -11.86 11.61
C LYS A 182 25.37 -12.61 12.90
N HIS A 183 24.46 -12.63 13.88
CA HIS A 183 24.73 -13.28 15.17
C HIS A 183 25.02 -14.79 15.01
N SER A 184 25.91 -15.32 15.83
CA SER A 184 26.42 -16.70 15.73
C SER A 184 25.30 -17.74 15.79
N TYR A 185 24.35 -17.58 16.73
CA TYR A 185 23.22 -18.50 16.93
C TYR A 185 22.26 -18.59 15.73
N VAL A 186 22.33 -17.63 14.79
CA VAL A 186 21.52 -17.65 13.56
C VAL A 186 22.06 -18.66 12.56
N ARG A 187 23.38 -18.92 12.60
CA ARG A 187 24.03 -19.86 11.67
C ARG A 187 23.53 -21.28 11.86
N ASP A 188 23.04 -21.58 13.05
CA ASP A 188 22.50 -22.88 13.42
C ASP A 188 21.05 -23.07 12.96
N CYS A 189 20.41 -22.05 12.38
CA CYS A 189 19.01 -22.05 12.00
C CYS A 189 18.82 -22.24 10.49
N ASP A 190 17.79 -22.99 10.10
CA ASP A 190 17.43 -23.27 8.70
C ASP A 190 16.40 -22.26 8.15
N TYR A 191 15.50 -21.83 9.03
CA TYR A 191 14.36 -20.97 8.69
C TYR A 191 14.35 -19.71 9.54
N VAL A 192 13.76 -18.66 8.99
CA VAL A 192 13.54 -17.38 9.64
C VAL A 192 12.09 -16.93 9.46
N ALA A 193 11.30 -16.95 10.54
CA ALA A 193 10.01 -16.26 10.58
C ALA A 193 10.24 -14.75 10.65
N ILE A 194 9.27 -13.92 10.25
CA ILE A 194 9.37 -12.46 10.35
C ILE A 194 8.03 -11.87 10.76
N PHE A 195 8.02 -11.16 11.89
CA PHE A 195 6.87 -10.44 12.40
C PHE A 195 7.21 -8.99 12.74
N ASP A 196 6.39 -8.06 12.25
CA ASP A 196 6.37 -6.68 12.74
C ASP A 196 5.83 -6.62 14.18
N ALA A 197 6.21 -5.56 14.91
CA ALA A 197 5.86 -5.37 16.31
C ALA A 197 4.34 -5.23 16.58
N ASP A 198 3.53 -4.99 15.54
CA ASP A 198 2.07 -4.89 15.61
C ASP A 198 1.35 -6.19 15.20
N PHE A 199 2.08 -7.28 14.90
CA PHE A 199 1.52 -8.58 14.52
C PHE A 199 1.48 -9.55 15.70
N GLN A 200 0.40 -10.33 15.79
CA GLN A 200 0.19 -11.35 16.81
C GLN A 200 -0.11 -12.70 16.13
N PRO A 201 0.92 -13.53 15.89
CA PRO A 201 0.72 -14.87 15.33
C PRO A 201 -0.01 -15.78 16.33
N GLU A 202 -0.81 -16.71 15.80
CA GLU A 202 -1.42 -17.78 16.60
C GLU A 202 -0.38 -18.86 16.94
N PRO A 203 -0.54 -19.62 18.05
CA PRO A 203 0.45 -20.61 18.50
C PRO A 203 0.81 -21.68 17.45
N ASP A 204 -0.15 -22.07 16.60
CA ASP A 204 -0.01 -23.10 15.56
C ASP A 204 0.71 -22.60 14.29
N PHE A 205 1.14 -21.33 14.25
CA PHE A 205 1.70 -20.70 13.05
C PHE A 205 2.87 -21.47 12.43
N LEU A 206 3.86 -21.88 13.24
CA LEU A 206 5.07 -22.56 12.73
C LEU A 206 4.75 -23.96 12.22
N TRP A 207 3.88 -24.69 12.93
CA TRP A 207 3.37 -26.00 12.53
C TRP A 207 2.66 -26.00 11.19
N ARG A 208 1.96 -24.91 10.86
CA ARG A 208 1.23 -24.79 9.59
C ARG A 208 2.10 -24.27 8.45
N THR A 209 3.18 -23.57 8.73
CA THR A 209 4.02 -22.90 7.71
C THR A 209 5.28 -23.68 7.34
N ILE A 210 5.99 -24.24 8.31
CA ILE A 210 7.28 -24.91 8.10
C ILE A 210 7.18 -26.19 7.26
N PRO A 211 6.17 -27.08 7.40
CA PRO A 211 6.13 -28.31 6.61
C PRO A 211 6.13 -28.08 5.10
N PHE A 212 5.50 -26.99 4.63
CA PHE A 212 5.53 -26.61 3.22
C PHE A 212 6.94 -26.30 2.72
N LEU A 213 7.82 -25.76 3.57
CA LEU A 213 9.19 -25.48 3.21
C LEU A 213 10.05 -26.75 3.28
N VAL A 214 9.90 -27.56 4.32
CA VAL A 214 10.65 -28.81 4.51
C VAL A 214 10.49 -29.76 3.32
N ASN A 215 9.24 -30.02 2.95
CA ASN A 215 8.91 -31.00 1.91
C ASN A 215 9.13 -30.47 0.49
N ASN A 216 9.45 -29.18 0.33
CA ASN A 216 9.64 -28.54 -0.98
C ASN A 216 10.93 -27.71 -0.97
N PRO A 217 12.09 -28.31 -1.29
CA PRO A 217 13.39 -27.65 -1.15
C PRO A 217 13.56 -26.40 -2.03
N THR A 218 12.81 -26.28 -3.13
CA THR A 218 12.82 -25.09 -4.02
C THR A 218 11.99 -23.90 -3.52
N SER A 219 11.28 -24.04 -2.40
CA SER A 219 10.46 -22.98 -1.81
C SER A 219 11.29 -22.11 -0.87
N ALA A 220 11.29 -20.80 -1.13
CA ALA A 220 12.01 -19.82 -0.31
C ALA A 220 11.16 -19.24 0.80
N SER A 221 9.86 -19.04 0.58
CA SER A 221 9.01 -18.38 1.56
C SER A 221 7.57 -18.86 1.54
N SER A 222 6.97 -18.96 2.72
CA SER A 222 5.52 -19.05 2.90
C SER A 222 4.98 -17.77 3.55
N LYS A 223 3.90 -17.20 3.00
CA LYS A 223 3.27 -15.97 3.50
C LYS A 223 1.76 -16.15 3.63
N LEU A 224 1.19 -15.36 4.52
CA LEU A 224 -0.18 -15.44 4.97
C LEU A 224 -1.06 -14.26 4.53
N ALA A 225 -2.37 -14.43 4.70
CA ALA A 225 -3.34 -13.34 4.66
C ALA A 225 -3.35 -12.58 5.99
N GLY A 226 -3.31 -11.25 5.94
CA GLY A 226 -3.66 -10.39 7.08
C GLY A 226 -5.18 -10.20 7.15
N ASN A 227 -5.75 -10.11 8.36
CA ASN A 227 -7.15 -9.67 8.51
C ASN A 227 -7.22 -8.15 8.34
N SER A 228 -7.75 -7.66 7.22
CA SER A 228 -7.87 -6.23 6.97
C SER A 228 -9.02 -5.92 6.00
N GLU A 229 -9.44 -4.66 5.93
CA GLU A 229 -10.56 -4.17 5.13
C GLU A 229 -10.44 -4.43 3.60
N MET A 230 -11.53 -4.13 2.88
CA MET A 230 -11.83 -4.44 1.48
C MET A 230 -10.64 -4.45 0.49
N SER A 231 -9.80 -3.40 0.45
CA SER A 231 -8.71 -3.30 -0.52
C SER A 231 -7.49 -4.17 -0.18
N LEU A 232 -7.20 -4.33 1.11
CA LEU A 232 -6.16 -5.24 1.61
C LEU A 232 -6.62 -6.69 1.46
N ASP A 233 -7.90 -6.98 1.70
CA ASP A 233 -8.45 -8.33 1.57
C ASP A 233 -8.37 -8.83 0.12
N TYR A 234 -8.74 -8.02 -0.88
CA TYR A 234 -8.54 -8.37 -2.30
C TYR A 234 -7.06 -8.63 -2.62
N HIS A 235 -6.17 -7.77 -2.13
CA HIS A 235 -4.73 -7.91 -2.35
C HIS A 235 -4.18 -9.24 -1.80
N PHE A 236 -4.58 -9.66 -0.60
CA PHE A 236 -4.13 -10.93 -0.03
C PHE A 236 -4.84 -12.14 -0.67
N THR A 237 -6.17 -12.13 -0.73
CA THR A 237 -6.97 -13.29 -1.14
C THR A 237 -6.96 -13.56 -2.65
N VAL A 238 -6.75 -12.53 -3.47
CA VAL A 238 -6.74 -12.70 -4.93
C VAL A 238 -5.34 -12.50 -5.49
N GLU A 239 -4.73 -11.32 -5.27
CA GLU A 239 -3.48 -11.00 -5.98
C GLU A 239 -2.30 -11.89 -5.57
N GLN A 240 -2.16 -12.18 -4.26
CA GLN A 240 -1.08 -13.04 -3.77
C GLN A 240 -1.34 -14.52 -4.06
N GLU A 241 -2.59 -14.97 -3.96
CA GLU A 241 -2.96 -16.35 -4.27
C GLU A 241 -2.77 -16.65 -5.77
N VAL A 242 -3.25 -15.78 -6.66
CA VAL A 242 -3.02 -15.89 -8.12
C VAL A 242 -1.53 -15.83 -8.45
N GLY A 243 -0.78 -14.91 -7.83
CA GLY A 243 0.67 -14.81 -8.03
C GLY A 243 1.43 -16.07 -7.63
N SER A 244 1.16 -16.59 -6.43
CA SER A 244 1.74 -17.84 -5.94
C SER A 244 1.36 -19.02 -6.82
N SER A 245 0.08 -19.11 -7.21
CA SER A 245 -0.42 -20.22 -8.00
C SER A 245 0.10 -20.20 -9.44
N THR A 246 0.05 -19.09 -10.16
CA THR A 246 0.43 -19.11 -11.58
C THR A 246 1.95 -18.96 -11.75
N TYR A 247 2.61 -18.16 -10.91
CA TYR A 247 4.00 -17.74 -11.14
C TYR A 247 4.97 -18.13 -10.03
N ALA A 248 4.49 -18.81 -8.99
CA ALA A 248 5.25 -19.11 -7.78
C ALA A 248 5.93 -17.86 -7.20
N PHE A 249 5.24 -16.70 -7.28
CA PHE A 249 5.76 -15.40 -6.86
C PHE A 249 4.66 -14.49 -6.32
N PHE A 250 4.94 -13.83 -5.21
CA PHE A 250 4.22 -12.65 -4.74
C PHE A 250 5.20 -11.66 -4.11
N GLY A 251 4.82 -10.39 -4.04
CA GLY A 251 5.56 -9.40 -3.25
C GLY A 251 5.46 -9.73 -1.76
N PHE A 252 6.59 -9.99 -1.10
CA PHE A 252 6.62 -10.12 0.35
C PHE A 252 6.29 -8.76 0.98
N ASN A 253 5.35 -8.73 1.93
CA ASN A 253 4.87 -7.48 2.57
C ASN A 253 5.57 -7.23 3.91
N GLY A 254 6.77 -7.81 4.10
CA GLY A 254 7.66 -7.47 5.20
C GLY A 254 7.34 -8.11 6.55
N THR A 255 6.26 -8.90 6.66
CA THR A 255 5.80 -9.51 7.92
C THR A 255 4.94 -10.74 7.63
N ALA A 256 4.65 -11.52 8.67
CA ALA A 256 3.84 -12.73 8.66
C ALA A 256 4.25 -13.68 7.52
N GLY A 257 5.54 -14.01 7.45
CA GLY A 257 6.01 -15.08 6.60
C GLY A 257 7.30 -15.69 7.07
N VAL A 258 7.51 -16.93 6.65
CA VAL A 258 8.70 -17.74 6.95
C VAL A 258 9.57 -17.77 5.72
N TRP A 259 10.87 -17.63 5.90
CA TRP A 259 11.88 -17.68 4.87
C TRP A 259 12.88 -18.80 5.14
N ARG A 260 13.34 -19.46 4.09
CA ARG A 260 14.55 -20.30 4.16
C ARG A 260 15.77 -19.40 4.18
N ILE A 261 16.66 -19.58 5.16
CA ILE A 261 17.87 -18.75 5.31
C ILE A 261 18.79 -18.90 4.10
N ALA A 262 18.90 -20.10 3.52
CA ALA A 262 19.65 -20.32 2.27
C ALA A 262 19.16 -19.45 1.11
N ALA A 263 17.84 -19.29 0.94
CA ALA A 263 17.26 -18.45 -0.09
C ALA A 263 17.56 -16.96 0.15
N LEU A 264 17.50 -16.53 1.40
CA LEU A 264 17.83 -15.18 1.82
C LEU A 264 19.30 -14.85 1.52
N ASN A 265 20.20 -15.79 1.83
CA ASN A 265 21.63 -15.66 1.57
C ASN A 265 21.94 -15.64 0.06
N GLU A 266 21.34 -16.53 -0.74
CA GLU A 266 21.56 -16.55 -2.20
C GLU A 266 21.00 -15.29 -2.89
N ALA A 267 19.93 -14.70 -2.35
CA ALA A 267 19.39 -13.43 -2.82
C ALA A 267 20.31 -12.23 -2.47
N GLY A 268 21.28 -12.40 -1.58
CA GLY A 268 22.19 -11.35 -1.11
C GLY A 268 21.66 -10.57 0.11
N GLY A 269 20.74 -11.17 0.88
CA GLY A 269 20.21 -10.60 2.12
C GLY A 269 19.34 -9.35 1.95
N TRP A 270 19.13 -8.64 3.04
CA TRP A 270 18.36 -7.39 3.09
C TRP A 270 19.17 -6.22 2.51
N LYS A 271 18.56 -5.48 1.59
CA LYS A 271 19.12 -4.27 1.00
C LYS A 271 18.23 -3.08 1.34
N ASP A 272 18.86 -1.98 1.75
CA ASP A 272 18.23 -0.74 2.20
C ASP A 272 18.11 0.33 1.11
N ARG A 273 18.37 -0.04 -0.15
CA ARG A 273 18.33 0.85 -1.33
C ARG A 273 16.96 1.47 -1.65
N THR A 274 15.89 0.97 -1.03
CA THR A 274 14.49 1.41 -1.20
C THR A 274 13.72 1.20 0.11
N THR A 275 12.59 1.90 0.28
CA THR A 275 11.68 1.77 1.44
C THR A 275 10.84 0.48 1.50
N VAL A 276 11.05 -0.41 0.52
CA VAL A 276 10.39 -1.71 0.32
C VAL A 276 11.43 -2.83 0.22
N GLU A 277 12.28 -2.95 1.25
CA GLU A 277 13.35 -3.95 1.33
C GLU A 277 12.84 -5.39 1.22
N ASP A 278 11.60 -5.61 1.63
CA ASP A 278 10.85 -6.85 1.61
C ASP A 278 10.49 -7.30 0.20
N MET A 279 9.92 -6.39 -0.59
CA MET A 279 9.60 -6.62 -1.98
C MET A 279 10.87 -6.79 -2.81
N ASP A 280 11.92 -6.01 -2.51
CA ASP A 280 13.22 -6.14 -3.16
C ASP A 280 13.82 -7.55 -2.95
N LEU A 281 13.82 -8.04 -1.71
CA LEU A 281 14.27 -9.39 -1.40
C LEU A 281 13.43 -10.44 -2.13
N ALA A 282 12.10 -10.28 -2.16
CA ALA A 282 11.21 -11.19 -2.86
C ALA A 282 11.50 -11.28 -4.36
N VAL A 283 11.69 -10.14 -5.02
CA VAL A 283 12.04 -10.10 -6.45
C VAL A 283 13.39 -10.77 -6.67
N ARG A 284 14.43 -10.43 -5.89
CA ARG A 284 15.76 -11.02 -6.04
C ARG A 284 15.78 -12.53 -5.83
N ALA A 285 15.13 -13.04 -4.79
CA ALA A 285 15.01 -14.48 -4.56
C ALA A 285 14.25 -15.18 -5.71
N SER A 286 13.17 -14.55 -6.19
CA SER A 286 12.39 -15.03 -7.34
C SER A 286 13.21 -15.12 -8.63
N LEU A 287 14.13 -14.17 -8.85
CA LEU A 287 15.09 -14.14 -9.95
C LEU A 287 16.22 -15.17 -9.83
N LYS A 288 16.44 -15.73 -8.64
CA LYS A 288 17.35 -16.86 -8.42
C LYS A 288 16.68 -18.22 -8.64
N GLY A 289 15.36 -18.24 -8.88
CA GLY A 289 14.58 -19.45 -9.17
C GLY A 289 13.77 -19.96 -7.98
N TRP A 290 13.86 -19.30 -6.83
CA TRP A 290 13.07 -19.66 -5.65
C TRP A 290 11.58 -19.44 -5.84
N LYS A 291 10.78 -20.31 -5.20
CA LYS A 291 9.32 -20.31 -5.27
C LYS A 291 8.70 -19.77 -3.97
N PHE A 292 7.57 -19.08 -4.12
CA PHE A 292 6.81 -18.48 -3.03
C PHE A 292 5.45 -19.17 -2.89
N VAL A 293 5.13 -19.61 -1.67
CA VAL A 293 3.89 -20.33 -1.34
C VAL A 293 2.99 -19.43 -0.50
N PHE A 294 1.79 -19.13 -0.99
CA PHE A 294 0.81 -18.35 -0.25
C PHE A 294 -0.17 -19.27 0.47
N LEU A 295 -0.40 -19.03 1.76
CA LEU A 295 -1.31 -19.79 2.61
C LEU A 295 -2.50 -18.91 3.00
N GLY A 296 -3.56 -18.95 2.20
CA GLY A 296 -4.75 -18.11 2.39
C GLY A 296 -5.58 -18.43 3.64
N ASP A 297 -5.49 -19.67 4.15
CA ASP A 297 -6.27 -20.15 5.29
C ASP A 297 -5.63 -19.82 6.66
N LEU A 298 -4.41 -19.27 6.66
CA LEU A 298 -3.70 -18.90 7.88
C LEU A 298 -3.70 -17.36 8.01
N LYS A 299 -4.21 -16.87 9.13
CA LYS A 299 -4.48 -15.44 9.38
C LYS A 299 -3.71 -14.95 10.58
N VAL A 300 -3.17 -13.73 10.50
CA VAL A 300 -2.47 -13.09 11.61
C VAL A 300 -3.13 -11.76 11.92
N LYS A 301 -3.35 -11.49 13.21
CA LYS A 301 -3.93 -10.22 13.68
C LYS A 301 -2.86 -9.13 13.60
N ASN A 302 -3.25 -7.96 13.13
CA ASN A 302 -2.39 -6.79 13.06
C ASN A 302 -3.14 -5.51 13.43
N GLU A 303 -2.39 -4.48 13.81
CA GLU A 303 -2.96 -3.16 14.11
C GLU A 303 -3.01 -2.29 12.84
N LEU A 304 -4.13 -1.61 12.60
CA LEU A 304 -4.27 -0.65 11.50
C LEU A 304 -3.86 0.77 11.92
N PRO A 305 -3.48 1.66 10.98
CA PRO A 305 -3.21 3.07 11.29
C PRO A 305 -4.42 3.71 11.97
N SER A 306 -4.18 4.40 13.10
CA SER A 306 -5.24 5.03 13.88
C SER A 306 -5.66 6.39 13.33
N THR A 307 -4.75 7.11 12.67
CA THR A 307 -5.00 8.45 12.12
C THR A 307 -4.90 8.46 10.61
N PHE A 308 -5.65 9.36 9.97
CA PHE A 308 -5.57 9.55 8.52
C PHE A 308 -4.17 10.00 8.07
N LYS A 309 -3.50 10.84 8.86
CA LYS A 309 -2.11 11.25 8.63
C LYS A 309 -1.18 10.03 8.58
N ALA A 310 -1.29 9.11 9.54
CA ALA A 310 -0.50 7.88 9.57
C ALA A 310 -0.80 6.98 8.35
N TYR A 311 -2.07 6.84 7.97
CA TYR A 311 -2.49 6.12 6.77
C TYR A 311 -1.88 6.72 5.48
N ARG A 312 -1.87 8.05 5.32
CA ARG A 312 -1.25 8.72 4.17
C ARG A 312 0.24 8.43 4.02
N TYR A 313 0.99 8.44 5.12
CA TYR A 313 2.43 8.10 5.08
C TYR A 313 2.64 6.63 4.69
N GLN A 314 1.80 5.73 5.18
CA GLN A 314 1.85 4.32 4.79
C GLN A 314 1.58 4.14 3.29
N GLN A 315 0.51 4.77 2.78
CA GLN A 315 0.16 4.72 1.36
C GLN A 315 1.25 5.36 0.48
N HIS A 316 1.86 6.46 0.90
CA HIS A 316 2.98 7.07 0.20
C HIS A 316 4.14 6.08 0.05
N ARG A 317 4.54 5.39 1.13
CA ARG A 317 5.61 4.38 1.07
C ARG A 317 5.25 3.21 0.16
N TRP A 318 4.00 2.74 0.24
CA TRP A 318 3.51 1.60 -0.55
C TRP A 318 3.35 1.90 -2.05
N SER A 319 3.25 3.16 -2.45
CA SER A 319 3.24 3.55 -3.87
C SER A 319 4.61 4.03 -4.36
N CYS A 320 5.33 4.84 -3.57
CA CYS A 320 6.66 5.34 -3.93
C CYS A 320 7.72 4.24 -3.96
N GLY A 321 7.72 3.35 -2.96
CA GLY A 321 8.72 2.29 -2.83
C GLY A 321 8.74 1.34 -4.03
N PRO A 322 7.62 0.72 -4.42
CA PRO A 322 7.58 -0.17 -5.57
C PRO A 322 7.90 0.51 -6.90
N ALA A 323 7.52 1.78 -7.07
CA ALA A 323 7.83 2.56 -8.25
C ALA A 323 9.35 2.81 -8.40
N ASN A 324 10.01 3.17 -7.30
CA ASN A 324 11.47 3.30 -7.26
C ASN A 324 12.17 1.95 -7.48
N LEU A 325 11.68 0.90 -6.81
CA LEU A 325 12.21 -0.45 -6.98
C LEU A 325 12.11 -0.92 -8.43
N PHE A 326 10.99 -0.65 -9.11
CA PHE A 326 10.81 -0.98 -10.52
C PHE A 326 11.89 -0.36 -11.39
N ARG A 327 12.13 0.96 -11.24
CA ARG A 327 13.19 1.67 -11.97
C ARG A 327 14.56 1.02 -11.75
N LYS A 328 14.90 0.66 -10.51
CA LYS A 328 16.20 0.06 -10.16
C LYS A 328 16.35 -1.40 -10.62
N MET A 329 15.25 -2.17 -10.65
CA MET A 329 15.27 -3.60 -10.93
C MET A 329 14.91 -3.97 -12.37
N MET A 330 14.30 -3.07 -13.15
CA MET A 330 13.77 -3.38 -14.48
C MET A 330 14.81 -4.07 -15.37
N MET A 331 16.03 -3.52 -15.44
CA MET A 331 17.08 -4.08 -16.30
C MET A 331 17.65 -5.39 -15.75
N GLU A 332 17.74 -5.52 -14.42
CA GLU A 332 18.18 -6.76 -13.76
C GLU A 332 17.18 -7.90 -14.04
N ILE A 333 15.87 -7.60 -13.99
CA ILE A 333 14.81 -8.57 -14.31
C ILE A 333 14.87 -8.97 -15.79
N ALA A 334 14.97 -7.99 -16.70
CA ALA A 334 14.97 -8.23 -18.14
C ALA A 334 16.15 -9.12 -18.58
N ARG A 335 17.36 -8.82 -18.08
CA ARG A 335 18.61 -9.52 -18.43
C ARG A 335 18.80 -10.86 -17.73
N ASN A 336 18.01 -11.18 -16.71
CA ASN A 336 18.18 -12.42 -15.94
C ASN A 336 18.02 -13.67 -16.81
N LYS A 337 18.99 -14.59 -16.83
CA LYS A 337 18.91 -15.82 -17.64
C LYS A 337 18.33 -17.04 -16.90
N LYS A 338 18.18 -16.96 -15.58
CA LYS A 338 17.71 -18.06 -14.73
C LYS A 338 16.19 -18.25 -14.76
N VAL A 339 15.42 -17.18 -15.01
CA VAL A 339 13.94 -17.24 -15.02
C VAL A 339 13.37 -17.23 -16.43
N SER A 340 12.23 -17.89 -16.60
CA SER A 340 11.51 -17.94 -17.88
C SER A 340 11.03 -16.57 -18.35
N LEU A 341 10.89 -16.40 -19.66
CA LEU A 341 10.39 -15.16 -20.27
C LEU A 341 9.01 -14.77 -19.70
N TRP A 342 8.11 -15.74 -19.54
CA TRP A 342 6.79 -15.52 -18.96
C TRP A 342 6.83 -14.95 -17.54
N LYS A 343 7.76 -15.42 -16.70
CA LYS A 343 7.93 -14.90 -15.35
C LYS A 343 8.45 -13.45 -15.38
N LYS A 344 9.36 -13.12 -16.31
CA LYS A 344 9.83 -11.73 -16.50
C LYS A 344 8.71 -10.82 -16.93
N VAL A 345 7.92 -11.23 -17.94
CA VAL A 345 6.78 -10.46 -18.42
C VAL A 345 5.79 -10.24 -17.27
N HIS A 346 5.46 -11.28 -16.50
CA HIS A 346 4.59 -11.12 -15.33
C HIS A 346 5.14 -10.11 -14.31
N VAL A 347 6.42 -10.20 -13.94
CA VAL A 347 7.01 -9.31 -12.93
C VAL A 347 7.09 -7.86 -13.45
N ILE A 348 7.52 -7.63 -14.70
CA ILE A 348 7.66 -6.29 -15.27
C ILE A 348 6.29 -5.68 -15.59
N TYR A 349 5.49 -6.37 -16.40
CA TYR A 349 4.23 -5.86 -16.92
C TYR A 349 3.12 -5.93 -15.87
N SER A 350 2.75 -7.13 -15.42
CA SER A 350 1.59 -7.28 -14.53
C SER A 350 1.88 -6.75 -13.11
N PHE A 351 3.00 -7.16 -12.50
CA PHE A 351 3.29 -6.86 -11.09
C PHE A 351 3.74 -5.42 -10.86
N PHE A 352 4.72 -4.91 -11.60
CA PHE A 352 5.18 -3.53 -11.40
C PHE A 352 4.40 -2.53 -12.24
N PHE A 353 4.35 -2.69 -13.56
CA PHE A 353 3.80 -1.66 -14.43
C PHE A 353 2.28 -1.48 -14.25
N VAL A 354 1.49 -2.52 -14.47
CA VAL A 354 0.02 -2.41 -14.38
C VAL A 354 -0.43 -2.16 -12.94
N ARG A 355 0.01 -2.99 -11.99
CA ARG A 355 -0.49 -2.93 -10.60
C ARG A 355 0.07 -1.79 -9.74
N LYS A 356 1.32 -1.36 -9.94
CA LYS A 356 1.96 -0.34 -9.07
C LYS A 356 2.12 1.03 -9.72
N ILE A 357 1.99 1.13 -11.04
CA ILE A 357 2.12 2.40 -11.78
C ILE A 357 0.80 2.77 -12.44
N VAL A 358 0.35 1.99 -13.43
CA VAL A 358 -0.84 2.28 -14.23
C VAL A 358 -2.08 2.42 -13.34
N ALA A 359 -2.28 1.48 -12.41
CA ALA A 359 -3.43 1.50 -11.50
C ALA A 359 -3.52 2.81 -10.69
N HIS A 360 -2.40 3.37 -10.23
CA HIS A 360 -2.39 4.63 -9.49
C HIS A 360 -2.64 5.82 -10.40
N ILE A 361 -1.91 5.90 -11.52
CA ILE A 361 -1.99 7.00 -12.48
C ILE A 361 -3.39 7.10 -13.10
N VAL A 362 -3.92 6.00 -13.63
CA VAL A 362 -5.23 6.01 -14.31
C VAL A 362 -6.36 6.35 -13.32
N THR A 363 -6.29 5.85 -12.08
CA THR A 363 -7.32 6.12 -11.08
C THR A 363 -7.42 7.61 -10.76
N PHE A 364 -6.29 8.33 -10.67
CA PHE A 364 -6.34 9.76 -10.42
C PHE A 364 -6.55 10.58 -11.70
N VAL A 365 -5.71 10.37 -12.72
CA VAL A 365 -5.69 11.21 -13.91
C VAL A 365 -6.99 11.05 -14.69
N PHE A 366 -7.49 9.83 -14.89
CA PHE A 366 -8.70 9.64 -15.69
C PHE A 366 -9.95 10.15 -14.96
N TYR A 367 -10.13 9.70 -13.72
CA TYR A 367 -11.38 9.89 -12.98
C TYR A 367 -11.48 11.24 -12.27
N CYS A 368 -10.37 11.86 -11.87
CA CYS A 368 -10.38 13.13 -11.14
C CYS A 368 -9.89 14.33 -11.96
N LEU A 369 -9.28 14.12 -13.14
CA LEU A 369 -8.79 15.22 -14.00
C LEU A 369 -9.39 15.20 -15.41
N VAL A 370 -9.28 14.07 -16.12
CA VAL A 370 -9.68 13.99 -17.54
C VAL A 370 -11.19 14.03 -17.72
N ILE A 371 -11.96 13.23 -16.98
CA ILE A 371 -13.44 13.28 -17.04
C ILE A 371 -13.96 14.71 -16.75
N PRO A 372 -13.58 15.38 -15.65
CA PRO A 372 -13.96 16.77 -15.40
C PRO A 372 -13.48 17.74 -16.49
N ALA A 373 -12.27 17.56 -17.04
CA ALA A 373 -11.77 18.41 -18.12
C ALA A 373 -12.61 18.30 -19.40
N THR A 374 -13.12 17.10 -19.74
CA THR A 374 -13.98 16.91 -20.91
C THR A 374 -15.35 17.58 -20.79
N VAL A 375 -15.82 17.85 -19.56
CA VAL A 375 -17.02 18.66 -19.34
C VAL A 375 -16.82 20.10 -19.85
N LEU A 376 -15.61 20.65 -19.67
CA LEU A 376 -15.26 22.00 -20.14
C LEU A 376 -14.96 22.05 -21.66
N VAL A 377 -14.75 20.89 -22.29
CA VAL A 377 -14.34 20.74 -23.69
C VAL A 377 -15.25 19.70 -24.37
N PRO A 378 -16.50 20.07 -24.71
CA PRO A 378 -17.51 19.14 -25.22
C PRO A 378 -17.15 18.47 -26.57
N GLU A 379 -16.15 18.99 -27.28
CA GLU A 379 -15.59 18.43 -28.52
C GLU A 379 -14.84 17.10 -28.30
N VAL A 380 -14.53 16.76 -27.04
CA VAL A 380 -13.87 15.53 -26.64
C VAL A 380 -14.86 14.66 -25.88
N GLN A 381 -15.33 13.59 -26.52
CA GLN A 381 -16.24 12.65 -25.91
C GLN A 381 -15.50 11.45 -25.34
N ILE A 382 -15.86 11.06 -24.12
CA ILE A 382 -15.37 9.84 -23.50
C ILE A 382 -16.39 8.73 -23.76
N PRO A 383 -15.98 7.56 -24.27
CA PRO A 383 -16.90 6.47 -24.50
C PRO A 383 -17.42 5.89 -23.17
N LYS A 384 -18.72 5.58 -23.12
CA LYS A 384 -19.40 5.05 -21.92
C LYS A 384 -18.76 3.77 -21.37
N TRP A 385 -18.21 2.93 -22.24
CA TRP A 385 -17.53 1.70 -21.82
C TRP A 385 -16.30 1.98 -20.93
N GLY A 386 -15.57 3.06 -21.21
CA GLY A 386 -14.38 3.44 -20.45
C GLY A 386 -14.73 4.16 -19.15
N ALA A 387 -15.68 5.09 -19.20
CA ALA A 387 -16.06 5.91 -18.05
C ALA A 387 -16.95 5.18 -17.03
N VAL A 388 -17.77 4.23 -17.47
CA VAL A 388 -18.80 3.59 -16.62
C VAL A 388 -18.61 2.08 -16.53
N TYR A 389 -18.56 1.37 -17.66
CA TYR A 389 -18.60 -0.10 -17.63
C TYR A 389 -17.33 -0.71 -17.03
N ILE A 390 -16.14 -0.30 -17.49
CA ILE A 390 -14.87 -0.78 -16.93
C ILE A 390 -14.77 -0.57 -15.40
N PRO A 391 -14.90 0.65 -14.86
CA PRO A 391 -14.79 0.85 -13.42
C PRO A 391 -15.86 0.11 -12.64
N SER A 392 -17.09 0.04 -13.14
CA SER A 392 -18.17 -0.72 -12.49
C SER A 392 -17.84 -2.21 -12.41
N MET A 393 -17.33 -2.80 -13.50
CA MET A 393 -16.91 -4.20 -13.52
C MET A 393 -15.73 -4.45 -12.60
N ILE A 394 -14.68 -3.59 -12.62
CA ILE A 394 -13.54 -3.71 -11.69
C ILE A 394 -14.01 -3.65 -10.24
N THR A 395 -14.89 -2.70 -9.94
CA THR A 395 -15.47 -2.52 -8.61
C THR A 395 -16.24 -3.76 -8.18
N MET A 396 -17.09 -4.30 -9.05
CA MET A 396 -17.85 -5.52 -8.79
C MET A 396 -16.93 -6.73 -8.56
N LEU A 397 -15.89 -6.91 -9.37
CA LEU A 397 -14.90 -7.98 -9.20
C LEU A 397 -14.18 -7.89 -7.85
N ASN A 398 -13.83 -6.68 -7.40
CA ASN A 398 -13.23 -6.48 -6.07
C ASN A 398 -14.24 -6.79 -4.95
N ALA A 399 -15.49 -6.37 -5.14
CA ALA A 399 -16.57 -6.49 -4.18
C ALA A 399 -17.00 -7.95 -3.94
N VAL A 400 -16.94 -8.80 -4.97
CA VAL A 400 -17.17 -10.26 -4.84
C VAL A 400 -16.16 -10.92 -3.89
N GLY A 401 -14.93 -10.39 -3.80
CA GLY A 401 -13.94 -10.87 -2.83
C GLY A 401 -14.31 -10.59 -1.38
N THR A 402 -15.18 -9.59 -1.14
CA THR A 402 -15.45 -9.00 0.20
C THR A 402 -16.95 -8.69 0.39
N PRO A 403 -17.84 -9.69 0.29
CA PRO A 403 -19.30 -9.46 0.24
C PRO A 403 -19.86 -8.78 1.50
N ARG A 404 -19.18 -8.91 2.65
CA ARG A 404 -19.61 -8.29 3.91
C ARG A 404 -19.57 -6.76 3.90
N SER A 405 -18.75 -6.17 3.03
CA SER A 405 -18.50 -4.72 3.02
C SER A 405 -19.16 -4.01 1.84
N LEU A 406 -20.06 -4.68 1.10
CA LEU A 406 -20.77 -4.10 -0.07
C LEU A 406 -21.48 -2.78 0.22
N HIS A 407 -22.03 -2.63 1.43
CA HIS A 407 -22.71 -1.40 1.85
C HIS A 407 -21.78 -0.17 1.93
N LEU A 408 -20.46 -0.36 2.00
CA LEU A 408 -19.47 0.71 2.05
C LEU A 408 -18.89 1.07 0.67
N LEU A 409 -19.34 0.41 -0.40
CA LEU A 409 -18.70 0.49 -1.72
C LEU A 409 -18.62 1.92 -2.27
N VAL A 410 -19.70 2.68 -2.18
CA VAL A 410 -19.74 4.07 -2.68
C VAL A 410 -18.75 4.95 -1.93
N PHE A 411 -18.75 4.89 -0.60
CA PHE A 411 -17.80 5.64 0.24
C PHE A 411 -16.35 5.22 -0.05
N TRP A 412 -16.13 3.93 -0.27
CA TRP A 412 -14.82 3.40 -0.61
C TRP A 412 -14.33 3.92 -1.96
N ILE A 413 -15.17 3.94 -3.01
CA ILE A 413 -14.80 4.51 -4.33
C ILE A 413 -14.42 5.98 -4.21
N LEU A 414 -15.22 6.76 -3.50
CA LEU A 414 -14.95 8.18 -3.28
C LEU A 414 -13.65 8.40 -2.51
N PHE A 415 -13.43 7.62 -1.45
CA PHE A 415 -12.20 7.67 -0.68
C PHE A 415 -10.97 7.24 -1.50
N GLU A 416 -11.09 6.18 -2.29
CA GLU A 416 -10.02 5.69 -3.18
C GLU A 416 -9.66 6.72 -4.25
N ASN A 417 -10.64 7.46 -4.78
CA ASN A 417 -10.38 8.57 -5.70
C ASN A 417 -9.58 9.70 -5.03
N VAL A 418 -9.87 10.05 -3.77
CA VAL A 418 -9.03 11.02 -3.04
C VAL A 418 -7.63 10.45 -2.79
N MET A 419 -7.54 9.20 -2.35
CA MET A 419 -6.26 8.55 -2.08
C MET A 419 -5.41 8.35 -3.34
N SER A 420 -6.04 8.24 -4.51
CA SER A 420 -5.34 8.12 -5.79
C SER A 420 -4.44 9.32 -6.10
N LEU A 421 -4.80 10.53 -5.63
CA LEU A 421 -3.94 11.72 -5.69
C LEU A 421 -2.61 11.46 -4.97
N HIS A 422 -2.66 10.95 -3.73
CA HIS A 422 -1.47 10.67 -2.94
C HIS A 422 -0.63 9.56 -3.52
N ARG A 423 -1.28 8.48 -3.97
CA ARG A 423 -0.59 7.34 -4.58
C ARG A 423 0.08 7.75 -5.90
N THR A 424 -0.60 8.52 -6.74
CA THR A 424 -0.04 9.03 -8.02
C THR A 424 1.16 9.93 -7.78
N LYS A 425 1.04 10.90 -6.86
CA LYS A 425 2.17 11.75 -6.46
C LYS A 425 3.36 10.92 -5.96
N ALA A 426 3.10 9.95 -5.09
CA ALA A 426 4.12 9.05 -4.55
C ALA A 426 4.79 8.20 -5.65
N THR A 427 4.01 7.68 -6.61
CA THR A 427 4.52 6.93 -7.77
C THR A 427 5.45 7.78 -8.62
N PHE A 428 5.09 9.03 -8.95
CA PHE A 428 5.96 9.92 -9.71
C PHE A 428 7.24 10.26 -8.95
N ILE A 429 7.15 10.55 -7.65
CA ILE A 429 8.33 10.77 -6.78
C ILE A 429 9.25 9.55 -6.84
N GLY A 430 8.70 8.34 -6.72
CA GLY A 430 9.46 7.09 -6.80
C GLY A 430 10.12 6.85 -8.16
N LEU A 431 9.41 7.10 -9.27
CA LEU A 431 9.95 6.94 -10.63
C LEU A 431 11.02 7.97 -11.00
N LEU A 432 10.92 9.18 -10.45
CA LEU A 432 11.85 10.29 -10.74
C LEU A 432 12.98 10.41 -9.72
N GLU A 433 12.99 9.57 -8.68
CA GLU A 433 13.94 9.64 -7.57
C GLU A 433 14.03 11.04 -6.90
N ALA A 434 12.90 11.74 -6.79
CA ALA A 434 12.84 13.07 -6.17
C ALA A 434 13.06 13.04 -4.64
N GLY A 435 13.37 14.18 -4.01
CA GLY A 435 13.99 14.30 -2.67
C GLY A 435 13.30 13.70 -1.42
N ARG A 436 12.26 12.86 -1.54
CA ARG A 436 11.61 12.13 -0.43
C ARG A 436 11.44 10.62 -0.64
N VAL A 437 12.10 10.04 -1.65
CA VAL A 437 11.91 8.63 -2.02
C VAL A 437 12.30 7.65 -0.91
N ASN A 438 13.33 8.01 -0.12
CA ASN A 438 13.87 7.19 0.96
C ASN A 438 13.48 7.69 2.36
N GLU A 439 12.59 8.68 2.46
CA GLU A 439 12.18 9.23 3.75
C GLU A 439 11.25 8.23 4.47
N TRP A 440 11.72 7.68 5.58
CA TRP A 440 10.94 6.79 6.43
C TRP A 440 10.32 7.57 7.59
N VAL A 441 9.00 7.77 7.54
CA VAL A 441 8.22 8.36 8.63
C VAL A 441 7.46 7.25 9.35
N VAL A 442 7.50 7.26 10.69
CA VAL A 442 6.76 6.30 11.53
C VAL A 442 5.26 6.52 11.37
N THR A 443 4.53 5.46 11.02
CA THR A 443 3.06 5.43 11.04
C THR A 443 2.58 5.27 12.47
N GLU A 444 1.92 6.26 13.06
CA GLU A 444 1.29 6.14 14.39
C GLU A 444 0.16 5.10 14.41
N LYS A 445 0.00 4.38 15.52
CA LYS A 445 -1.01 3.32 15.72
C LYS A 445 -1.88 3.61 16.95
N LEU A 446 -2.98 2.90 17.16
CA LEU A 446 -3.97 3.19 18.21
C LEU A 446 -3.41 2.93 19.61
N GLY A 447 -2.52 1.94 19.77
CA GLY A 447 -1.83 1.69 21.03
C GLY A 447 -1.06 2.92 21.55
N ASP A 448 -0.55 3.78 20.66
CA ASP A 448 0.22 4.98 21.03
C ASP A 448 -0.66 6.07 21.69
N THR A 449 -1.94 6.17 21.32
CA THR A 449 -2.83 7.25 21.79
C THR A 449 -3.44 6.97 23.15
N LEU A 450 -3.65 5.68 23.49
CA LEU A 450 -4.22 5.27 24.77
C LEU A 450 -3.29 5.54 25.97
N LYS A 451 -1.97 5.50 25.81
CA LYS A 451 -1.02 5.80 26.92
C LYS A 451 -0.69 7.27 27.11
N ALA A 452 -0.83 8.14 26.10
CA ALA A 452 -0.76 9.60 26.34
C ALA A 452 -1.78 10.04 27.40
N LYS A 453 -2.91 9.32 27.46
CA LYS A 453 -3.98 9.51 28.45
C LYS A 453 -3.67 8.94 29.84
N ALA A 454 -2.71 8.00 29.96
CA ALA A 454 -2.37 7.32 31.21
C ALA A 454 -1.10 7.88 31.90
N GLY A 455 -0.24 8.60 31.16
CA GLY A 455 1.11 8.98 31.61
C GLY A 455 1.34 10.46 31.93
N GLY A 456 0.34 11.35 31.92
CA GLY A 456 0.59 12.75 32.26
C GLY A 456 -0.66 13.59 32.46
N ARG A 457 -0.79 14.20 33.65
CA ARG A 457 -1.56 15.44 33.83
C ARG A 457 -0.79 16.56 33.14
N ALA A 458 -0.96 16.71 31.82
CA ALA A 458 -0.43 17.86 31.08
C ALA A 458 -1.52 18.95 30.98
N ALA A 459 -1.14 20.19 31.27
CA ALA A 459 -2.02 21.34 31.30
C ALA A 459 -2.76 21.55 29.96
N ARG A 460 -4.09 21.67 30.04
CA ARG A 460 -5.01 21.88 28.93
C ARG A 460 -4.77 23.23 28.25
N LYS A 461 -4.60 23.23 26.93
CA LYS A 461 -4.99 24.35 26.06
C LYS A 461 -5.77 23.80 24.85
N PRO A 462 -7.03 24.21 24.62
CA PRO A 462 -7.74 23.84 23.41
C PRO A 462 -7.28 24.77 22.29
N ARG A 463 -6.25 24.37 21.54
CA ARG A 463 -5.93 25.04 20.27
C ARG A 463 -6.46 24.17 19.14
N ILE A 464 -7.66 24.48 18.68
CA ILE A 464 -8.16 24.06 17.37
C ILE A 464 -7.31 24.80 16.34
N ARG A 465 -6.13 24.26 15.98
CA ARG A 465 -5.33 24.78 14.87
C ARG A 465 -5.93 24.28 13.56
N ILE A 466 -6.88 25.05 13.04
CA ILE A 466 -7.51 24.83 11.72
C ILE A 466 -6.44 24.80 10.62
N GLY A 467 -5.38 25.62 10.74
CA GLY A 467 -4.32 25.73 9.72
C GLY A 467 -3.45 24.49 9.53
N GLU A 468 -3.25 23.64 10.55
CA GLU A 468 -2.48 22.39 10.41
C GLU A 468 -3.31 21.24 9.81
N ARG A 469 -4.62 21.44 9.63
CA ARG A 469 -5.58 20.46 9.10
C ARG A 469 -5.94 20.66 7.63
N LEU A 470 -5.58 21.81 7.06
CA LEU A 470 -5.92 22.11 5.67
C LEU A 470 -4.94 21.42 4.74
N HIS A 471 -5.48 20.53 3.90
CA HIS A 471 -4.73 19.88 2.84
C HIS A 471 -5.01 20.58 1.51
N ILE A 472 -4.16 21.55 1.18
CA ILE A 472 -4.35 22.50 0.08
C ILE A 472 -4.51 21.80 -1.28
N LEU A 473 -3.79 20.71 -1.54
CA LEU A 473 -3.89 20.00 -2.83
C LEU A 473 -5.27 19.37 -2.99
N GLU A 474 -5.80 18.75 -1.94
CA GLU A 474 -7.11 18.13 -1.90
C GLU A 474 -8.22 19.17 -2.02
N LEU A 475 -8.06 20.33 -1.35
CA LEU A 475 -8.97 21.47 -1.52
C LEU A 475 -8.94 22.02 -2.94
N GLY A 476 -7.77 22.13 -3.56
CA GLY A 476 -7.62 22.59 -4.94
C GLY A 476 -8.28 21.64 -5.95
N VAL A 477 -8.08 20.33 -5.81
CA VAL A 477 -8.77 19.33 -6.64
C VAL A 477 -10.26 19.34 -6.37
N GLY A 478 -10.70 19.45 -5.11
CA GLY A 478 -12.11 19.58 -4.75
C GLY A 478 -12.78 20.80 -5.38
N ALA A 479 -12.12 21.96 -5.35
CA ALA A 479 -12.60 23.19 -5.97
C ALA A 479 -12.69 23.06 -7.50
N TYR A 480 -11.70 22.43 -8.13
CA TYR A 480 -11.72 22.14 -9.56
C TYR A 480 -12.89 21.23 -9.94
N LEU A 481 -13.09 20.13 -9.21
CA LEU A 481 -14.20 19.20 -9.44
C LEU A 481 -15.56 19.86 -9.23
N PHE A 482 -15.69 20.69 -8.19
CA PHE A 482 -16.90 21.45 -7.92
C PHE A 482 -17.22 22.44 -9.05
N PHE A 483 -16.21 23.17 -9.53
CA PHE A 483 -16.34 24.08 -10.67
C PHE A 483 -16.80 23.34 -11.93
N CYS A 484 -16.16 22.20 -12.27
CA CYS A 484 -16.60 21.36 -13.38
C CYS A 484 -18.03 20.83 -13.18
N GLY A 485 -18.42 20.48 -11.96
CA GLY A 485 -19.78 20.05 -11.63
C GLY A 485 -20.81 21.15 -11.88
N CYS A 486 -20.55 22.38 -11.42
CA CYS A 486 -21.41 23.54 -11.69
C CYS A 486 -21.51 23.82 -13.19
N TYR A 487 -20.40 23.71 -13.93
CA TYR A 487 -20.40 23.87 -15.38
C TYR A 487 -21.23 22.79 -16.08
N ASP A 488 -21.13 21.52 -15.66
CA ASP A 488 -21.92 20.42 -16.25
C ASP A 488 -23.42 20.59 -15.96
N VAL A 489 -23.81 21.14 -14.81
CA VAL A 489 -25.23 21.47 -14.54
C VAL A 489 -25.74 22.55 -15.49
N ALA A 490 -24.93 23.59 -15.74
CA ALA A 490 -25.34 24.72 -16.56
C ALA A 490 -25.33 24.44 -18.07
N PHE A 491 -24.35 23.66 -18.54
CA PHE A 491 -24.06 23.49 -19.97
C PHE A 491 -23.86 22.04 -20.42
N GLY A 492 -23.80 21.09 -19.48
CA GLY A 492 -23.48 19.70 -19.74
C GLY A 492 -24.64 18.93 -20.34
N LYS A 493 -24.30 17.92 -21.17
CA LYS A 493 -25.27 17.01 -21.79
C LYS A 493 -25.27 15.61 -21.16
N ASN A 494 -24.17 15.23 -20.49
CA ASN A 494 -23.91 13.86 -20.04
C ASN A 494 -24.22 13.62 -18.56
N HIS A 495 -24.67 14.65 -17.82
CA HIS A 495 -25.09 14.56 -16.42
C HIS A 495 -24.01 13.98 -15.48
N TYR A 496 -22.73 14.28 -15.76
CA TYR A 496 -21.61 13.88 -14.90
C TYR A 496 -21.59 14.63 -13.56
N PHE A 497 -22.34 15.72 -13.43
CA PHE A 497 -22.38 16.55 -12.22
C PHE A 497 -22.62 15.76 -10.92
N ILE A 498 -23.45 14.70 -10.94
CA ILE A 498 -23.72 13.87 -9.75
C ILE A 498 -22.40 13.27 -9.22
N TYR A 499 -21.64 12.66 -10.13
CA TYR A 499 -20.36 12.07 -9.81
C TYR A 499 -19.34 13.15 -9.39
N LEU A 500 -19.28 14.28 -10.10
CA LEU A 500 -18.35 15.37 -9.81
C LEU A 500 -18.61 16.01 -8.45
N PHE A 501 -19.87 16.25 -8.07
CA PHE A 501 -20.21 16.78 -6.76
C PHE A 501 -19.90 15.79 -5.63
N LEU A 502 -20.23 14.51 -5.80
CA LEU A 502 -19.88 13.48 -4.81
C LEU A 502 -18.36 13.39 -4.60
N GLN A 503 -17.58 13.45 -5.67
CA GLN A 503 -16.12 13.52 -5.55
C GLN A 503 -15.65 14.81 -4.90
N ALA A 504 -16.15 15.97 -5.31
CA ALA A 504 -15.78 17.26 -4.74
C ALA A 504 -16.02 17.28 -3.23
N VAL A 505 -17.19 16.78 -2.78
CA VAL A 505 -17.51 16.64 -1.36
C VAL A 505 -16.49 15.74 -0.65
N ALA A 506 -16.13 14.59 -1.22
CA ALA A 506 -15.12 13.72 -0.62
C ALA A 506 -13.74 14.41 -0.51
N PHE A 507 -13.30 15.11 -1.56
CA PHE A 507 -12.07 15.89 -1.55
C PHE A 507 -12.10 17.03 -0.54
N PHE A 508 -13.23 17.72 -0.35
CA PHE A 508 -13.37 18.74 0.68
C PHE A 508 -13.36 18.15 2.09
N ILE A 509 -14.07 17.04 2.34
CA ILE A 509 -14.06 16.37 3.65
C ILE A 509 -12.63 15.99 4.04
N VAL A 510 -11.87 15.39 3.12
CA VAL A 510 -10.44 15.09 3.33
C VAL A 510 -9.64 16.38 3.47
N GLY A 511 -9.86 17.36 2.60
CA GLY A 511 -9.13 18.62 2.51
C GLY A 511 -9.24 19.50 3.75
N PHE A 512 -10.39 19.47 4.44
CA PHE A 512 -10.59 20.14 5.72
C PHE A 512 -10.17 19.28 6.93
N GLY A 513 -9.78 18.03 6.72
CA GLY A 513 -9.31 17.13 7.76
C GLY A 513 -10.43 16.53 8.62
N TYR A 514 -11.64 16.34 8.08
CA TYR A 514 -12.77 15.72 8.77
C TYR A 514 -12.75 14.17 8.74
N ILE A 515 -11.59 13.55 8.47
CA ILE A 515 -11.44 12.08 8.36
C ILE A 515 -10.43 11.53 9.37
N GLY A 516 -10.77 10.34 9.90
CA GLY A 516 -9.99 9.60 10.90
C GLY A 516 -10.55 9.78 12.31
N THR A 517 -10.11 8.96 13.26
CA THR A 517 -10.51 9.14 14.65
C THR A 517 -9.93 10.45 15.17
N PHE A 518 -10.80 11.36 15.61
CA PHE A 518 -10.38 12.44 16.50
C PHE A 518 -9.89 11.76 17.76
N VAL A 519 -8.58 11.70 17.94
CA VAL A 519 -8.03 11.43 19.27
C VAL A 519 -8.14 12.78 19.97
N PRO A 520 -9.15 13.00 20.84
CA PRO A 520 -9.16 14.23 21.61
C PRO A 520 -7.85 14.25 22.39
N HIS A 521 -7.00 15.24 22.08
CA HIS A 521 -5.92 15.63 22.98
C HIS A 521 -6.61 16.05 24.29
N SER A 522 -6.76 15.08 25.19
CA SER A 522 -7.45 15.22 26.47
C SER A 522 -6.43 15.56 27.53
#